data_AF-A0A9P5JR44-F1
#
_entry.id   AF-A0A9P5JR44-F1
#
_cell.length_a   1.000
_cell.length_b   1.000
_cell.length_c   1.000
_cell.angle_alpha   90.00
_cell.angle_beta   90.00
_cell.angle_gamma   90.00
#
_symmetry.space_group_name_H-M   'P 1'
#
loop_
_entity.id
_entity.type
_entity.pdbx_description
1 polymer ?
#
loop_
_entity_poly.entity_id
_entity_poly.type
_entity_poly.pdbx_seq_one_letter_code
_entity_poly.pdbx_strand_id
1 'polypeptide(L)'
;MLLSASASPNNSSIAPTQKAAVSYSDSQRSLLHHFAEKFSRYTPSFSAQAIQDHLRFYQAIQKLLSPVAPHFVEKDIATGIKSPVVPVRVFLHKALARFEVWLEKIVLLRASNAPFSLEEVPPLDVLSILHGYLLAPWTFDEDASFRVPALSKLPEFPLGHMKTLIDMDGNFTPSEAQIRLWESATQLPFDIENDHQIPRVMCPRCDELVAVPWTQSEIPSSVGTGFAEPAFAHVCPSCQFSIDNNSLCVKKFVNDLTIARELNQTFLAGTILGGVGNAQLSTASAIAAEVVKTLGDPTNELGDRLSWNMAEARRRLFEDPTSKLMKAK
;
A
#
# COMPACT_ATOMS: atom_id res chain seq x y z
N MET A 1 -31.42 -32.14 49.05
CA MET A 1 -31.96 -33.52 49.00
C MET A 1 -32.03 -33.92 47.54
N LEU A 2 -31.00 -34.63 47.04
CA LEU A 2 -31.04 -36.08 46.74
C LEU A 2 -32.15 -36.37 45.71
N LEU A 3 -31.84 -36.76 44.48
CA LEU A 3 -31.22 -38.06 44.17
C LEU A 3 -30.40 -38.05 42.88
N SER A 4 -29.31 -38.81 42.93
CA SER A 4 -28.44 -39.27 41.86
C SER A 4 -29.02 -40.47 41.11
N ALA A 5 -28.78 -40.56 39.80
CA ALA A 5 -28.47 -41.82 39.10
C ALA A 5 -27.79 -41.52 37.75
N SER A 6 -26.66 -42.18 37.53
CA SER A 6 -25.71 -42.07 36.42
C SER A 6 -26.07 -42.92 35.19
N ALA A 7 -25.81 -42.43 33.97
CA ALA A 7 -25.38 -43.26 32.82
C ALA A 7 -24.80 -42.41 31.67
N SER A 8 -23.52 -42.66 31.38
CA SER A 8 -22.66 -42.47 30.18
C SER A 8 -22.83 -41.33 29.14
N PRO A 9 -21.70 -40.81 28.60
CA PRO A 9 -21.68 -39.72 27.64
C PRO A 9 -21.89 -40.23 26.20
N ASN A 10 -22.92 -39.72 25.52
CA ASN A 10 -23.06 -39.90 24.08
C ASN A 10 -22.19 -38.89 23.34
N ASN A 11 -21.12 -39.42 22.77
CA ASN A 11 -20.18 -38.79 21.88
C ASN A 11 -20.83 -38.66 20.48
N SER A 12 -21.46 -37.53 20.18
CA SER A 12 -21.89 -37.20 18.81
C SER A 12 -20.85 -36.33 18.14
N SER A 13 -19.93 -37.00 17.44
CA SER A 13 -18.99 -36.42 16.49
C SER A 13 -19.75 -35.64 15.41
N ILE A 14 -19.59 -34.32 15.39
CA ILE A 14 -20.04 -33.47 14.27
C ILE A 14 -19.01 -33.64 13.16
N ALA A 15 -19.40 -34.34 12.08
CA ALA A 15 -18.57 -34.50 10.90
C ALA A 15 -18.24 -33.12 10.29
N PRO A 16 -16.97 -32.87 9.88
CA PRO A 16 -16.61 -31.62 9.24
C PRO A 16 -17.28 -31.51 7.87
N THR A 17 -18.07 -30.47 7.68
CA THR A 17 -18.63 -30.05 6.40
C THR A 17 -17.52 -29.95 5.35
N GLN A 18 -17.57 -30.79 4.31
CA GLN A 18 -16.68 -30.71 3.15
C GLN A 18 -16.84 -29.32 2.51
N LYS A 19 -15.84 -28.45 2.68
CA LYS A 19 -15.70 -27.25 1.85
C LYS A 19 -15.52 -27.71 0.41
N ALA A 20 -16.40 -27.25 -0.48
CA ALA A 20 -16.26 -27.47 -1.91
C ALA A 20 -14.87 -26.99 -2.36
N ALA A 21 -14.08 -27.90 -2.92
CA ALA A 21 -12.78 -27.58 -3.47
C ALA A 21 -12.98 -26.65 -4.67
N VAL A 22 -12.42 -25.44 -4.59
CA VAL A 22 -12.42 -24.49 -5.71
C VAL A 22 -11.58 -25.09 -6.84
N SER A 23 -12.23 -25.42 -7.96
CA SER A 23 -11.58 -25.95 -9.15
C SER A 23 -10.95 -24.80 -9.95
N TYR A 24 -9.62 -24.71 -9.93
CA TYR A 24 -8.86 -23.77 -10.77
C TYR A 24 -8.65 -24.32 -12.18
N SER A 25 -8.73 -23.44 -13.20
CA SER A 25 -8.37 -23.75 -14.59
C SER A 25 -6.88 -24.08 -14.73
N ASP A 26 -6.47 -24.72 -15.82
CA ASP A 26 -5.06 -25.06 -16.05
C ASP A 26 -4.16 -23.83 -16.17
N SER A 27 -4.68 -22.71 -16.68
CA SER A 27 -3.98 -21.42 -16.68
C SER A 27 -3.76 -20.88 -15.26
N GLN A 28 -4.77 -20.95 -14.40
CA GLN A 28 -4.67 -20.56 -12.98
C GLN A 28 -3.72 -21.48 -12.22
N ARG A 29 -3.72 -22.79 -12.51
CA ARG A 29 -2.77 -23.74 -11.92
C ARG A 29 -1.34 -23.45 -12.34
N SER A 30 -1.10 -23.15 -13.61
CA SER A 30 0.23 -22.78 -14.11
C SER A 30 0.73 -21.47 -13.47
N LEU A 31 -0.14 -20.47 -13.37
CA LEU A 31 0.07 -19.23 -12.62
C LEU A 31 0.44 -19.48 -11.16
N LEU A 32 -0.33 -20.33 -10.47
CA LEU A 32 -0.10 -20.71 -9.07
C LEU A 32 1.19 -21.52 -8.90
N HIS A 33 1.54 -22.36 -9.86
CA HIS A 33 2.75 -23.18 -9.83
C HIS A 33 4.00 -22.33 -10.07
N HIS A 34 3.92 -21.36 -10.99
CA HIS A 34 4.99 -20.39 -11.21
C HIS A 34 5.11 -19.41 -10.03
N PHE A 35 3.97 -18.97 -9.48
CA PHE A 35 3.92 -18.23 -8.23
C PHE A 35 4.62 -19.01 -7.13
N ALA A 36 4.31 -20.30 -6.94
CA ALA A 36 4.94 -21.17 -5.96
C ALA A 36 6.43 -21.44 -6.24
N GLU A 37 6.90 -21.40 -7.48
CA GLU A 37 8.31 -21.58 -7.86
C GLU A 37 9.14 -20.30 -7.68
N LYS A 38 8.52 -19.12 -7.85
CA LYS A 38 9.13 -17.84 -7.49
C LYS A 38 9.10 -17.66 -5.97
N PHE A 39 7.99 -18.06 -5.33
CA PHE A 39 7.86 -18.15 -3.87
C PHE A 39 8.66 -19.28 -3.27
N SER A 40 9.11 -20.31 -3.99
CA SER A 40 9.92 -21.37 -3.37
C SER A 40 11.31 -20.88 -2.98
N ARG A 41 11.77 -19.78 -3.62
CA ARG A 41 12.89 -18.95 -3.16
C ARG A 41 12.58 -18.17 -1.88
N TYR A 42 11.30 -18.02 -1.54
CA TYR A 42 10.75 -17.35 -0.36
C TYR A 42 9.90 -18.29 0.53
N THR A 43 9.97 -19.61 0.35
CA THR A 43 9.37 -20.58 1.27
C THR A 43 10.50 -21.02 2.20
N PRO A 44 10.72 -20.30 3.32
CA PRO A 44 11.43 -20.93 4.39
C PRO A 44 10.60 -22.16 4.79
N SER A 45 11.27 -23.23 5.22
CA SER A 45 10.62 -24.08 6.21
C SER A 45 10.22 -23.14 7.34
N PHE A 46 8.93 -22.83 7.48
CA PHE A 46 8.49 -21.94 8.55
C PHE A 46 8.78 -22.64 9.87
N SER A 47 9.86 -22.24 10.53
CA SER A 47 10.19 -22.76 11.85
C SER A 47 9.09 -22.33 12.81
N ALA A 48 8.86 -23.11 13.87
CA ALA A 48 7.97 -22.70 14.94
C ALA A 48 8.33 -21.30 15.48
N GLN A 49 9.63 -20.96 15.49
CA GLN A 49 10.11 -19.64 15.87
C GLN A 49 9.65 -18.54 14.91
N ALA A 50 9.74 -18.74 13.60
CA ALA A 50 9.29 -17.75 12.62
C ALA A 50 7.77 -17.48 12.74
N ILE A 51 6.98 -18.52 13.00
CA ILE A 51 5.53 -18.37 13.26
C ILE A 51 5.30 -17.56 14.53
N GLN A 52 6.01 -17.86 15.62
CA GLN A 52 5.89 -17.12 16.88
C GLN A 52 6.29 -15.65 16.71
N ASP A 53 7.38 -15.36 16.00
CA ASP A 53 7.85 -14.00 15.75
C ASP A 53 6.86 -13.20 14.89
N HIS A 54 6.19 -13.86 13.94
CA HIS A 54 5.13 -13.24 13.15
C HIS A 54 3.89 -12.93 13.99
N LEU A 55 3.49 -13.84 14.88
CA LEU A 55 2.37 -13.61 15.79
C LEU A 55 2.65 -12.47 16.77
N ARG A 56 3.88 -12.38 17.32
CA ARG A 56 4.32 -11.24 18.13
C ARG A 56 4.19 -9.92 17.37
N PHE A 57 4.65 -9.89 16.12
CA PHE A 57 4.54 -8.72 15.26
C PHE A 57 3.08 -8.29 15.03
N TYR A 58 2.17 -9.24 14.75
CA TYR A 58 0.74 -8.94 14.63
C TYR A 58 0.13 -8.39 15.91
N GLN A 59 0.48 -8.96 17.07
CA GLN A 59 0.01 -8.49 18.36
C GLN A 59 0.47 -7.05 18.63
N ALA A 60 1.71 -6.72 18.27
CA ALA A 60 2.27 -5.38 18.40
C ALA A 60 1.55 -4.37 17.47
N ILE A 61 1.26 -4.74 16.22
CA ILE A 61 0.44 -3.90 15.31
C ILE A 61 -0.96 -3.69 15.89
N GLN A 62 -1.59 -4.74 16.41
CA GLN A 62 -2.92 -4.64 17.00
C GLN A 62 -2.91 -3.68 18.21
N LYS A 63 -1.88 -3.76 19.05
CA LYS A 63 -1.68 -2.81 20.16
C LYS A 63 -1.48 -1.39 19.66
N LEU A 64 -0.65 -1.18 18.64
CA LEU A 64 -0.41 0.13 18.03
C LEU A 64 -1.69 0.77 17.48
N LEU A 65 -2.56 -0.03 16.85
CA LEU A 65 -3.80 0.46 16.25
C LEU A 65 -4.95 0.62 17.26
N SER A 66 -4.90 -0.06 18.41
CA SER A 66 -6.01 -0.08 19.37
C SER A 66 -6.41 1.29 19.94
N PRO A 67 -5.50 2.25 20.20
CA PRO A 67 -5.86 3.60 20.63
C PRO A 67 -6.36 4.48 19.47
N VAL A 68 -6.05 4.13 18.22
CA VAL A 68 -6.41 4.92 17.04
C VAL A 68 -7.91 4.87 16.77
N ALA A 69 -8.53 3.68 16.89
CA ALA A 69 -9.96 3.53 16.74
C ALA A 69 -10.49 2.24 17.41
N PRO A 70 -11.71 2.25 17.97
CA PRO A 70 -12.34 1.06 18.54
C PRO A 70 -12.67 0.00 17.48
N HIS A 71 -12.88 0.43 16.24
CA HIS A 71 -13.09 -0.42 15.07
C HIS A 71 -12.27 0.16 13.90
N PHE A 72 -11.62 -0.70 13.13
CA PHE A 72 -10.70 -0.21 12.09
C PHE A 72 -11.36 0.04 10.75
N VAL A 73 -12.54 -0.54 10.51
CA VAL A 73 -13.22 -0.56 9.21
C VAL A 73 -14.69 -0.27 9.40
N GLU A 74 -15.23 0.58 8.54
CA GLU A 74 -16.66 0.88 8.41
C GLU A 74 -17.17 0.38 7.06
N LYS A 75 -18.48 0.18 6.98
CA LYS A 75 -19.17 -0.21 5.74
C LYS A 75 -19.92 1.00 5.22
N ASP A 76 -19.58 1.42 4.00
CA ASP A 76 -20.32 2.46 3.31
C ASP A 76 -21.77 2.01 3.08
N ILE A 77 -22.73 2.87 3.44
CA ILE A 77 -24.15 2.51 3.46
C ILE A 77 -24.70 2.37 2.04
N ALA A 78 -24.19 3.15 1.08
CA ALA A 78 -24.68 3.19 -0.29
C ALA A 78 -24.12 2.05 -1.16
N THR A 79 -22.82 1.76 -1.03
CA THR A 79 -22.08 0.82 -1.86
C THR A 79 -21.85 -0.52 -1.18
N GLY A 80 -21.96 -0.56 0.15
CA GLY A 80 -21.65 -1.73 0.96
C GLY A 80 -20.16 -2.07 1.03
N ILE A 81 -19.29 -1.21 0.47
CA ILE A 81 -17.85 -1.41 0.46
C ILE A 81 -17.29 -1.13 1.85
N LYS A 82 -16.40 -2.01 2.30
CA LYS A 82 -15.67 -1.84 3.55
C LYS A 82 -14.46 -0.95 3.32
N SER A 83 -14.27 0.04 4.18
CA SER A 83 -13.11 0.94 4.11
C SER A 83 -12.63 1.34 5.51
N PRO A 84 -11.35 1.70 5.69
CA PRO A 84 -10.87 2.13 6.99
C PRO A 84 -11.64 3.34 7.52
N VAL A 85 -11.85 3.41 8.84
CA VAL A 85 -12.41 4.62 9.46
C VAL A 85 -11.43 5.79 9.38
N VAL A 86 -11.91 7.03 9.43
CA VAL A 86 -11.08 8.24 9.26
C VAL A 86 -9.81 8.27 10.14
N PRO A 87 -9.85 7.97 11.45
CA PRO A 87 -8.63 7.95 12.27
C PRO A 87 -7.60 6.93 11.77
N VAL A 88 -8.05 5.76 11.31
CA VAL A 88 -7.16 4.75 10.73
C VAL A 88 -6.61 5.21 9.39
N ARG A 89 -7.38 5.96 8.57
CA ARG A 89 -6.85 6.56 7.33
C ARG A 89 -5.75 7.58 7.64
N VAL A 90 -5.95 8.46 8.62
CA VAL A 90 -4.93 9.42 9.08
C VAL A 90 -3.66 8.66 9.49
N PHE A 91 -3.81 7.63 10.33
CA PHE A 91 -2.69 6.78 10.74
C PHE A 91 -1.97 6.17 9.52
N LEU A 92 -2.69 5.55 8.59
CA LEU A 92 -2.11 4.90 7.42
C LEU A 92 -1.38 5.90 6.50
N HIS A 93 -1.93 7.09 6.28
CA HIS A 93 -1.27 8.12 5.49
C HIS A 93 0.02 8.62 6.16
N LYS A 94 0.01 8.83 7.48
CA LYS A 94 1.23 9.18 8.24
C LYS A 94 2.27 8.07 8.17
N ALA A 95 1.87 6.83 8.43
CA ALA A 95 2.74 5.67 8.39
C ALA A 95 3.36 5.48 6.99
N LEU A 96 2.59 5.71 5.92
CA LEU A 96 3.07 5.65 4.55
C LEU A 96 4.10 6.76 4.26
N ALA A 97 3.84 8.00 4.68
CA ALA A 97 4.81 9.09 4.52
C ALA A 97 6.12 8.80 5.28
N ARG A 98 6.02 8.26 6.49
CA ARG A 98 7.17 7.82 7.30
C ARG A 98 7.92 6.66 6.64
N PHE A 99 7.21 5.74 6.00
CA PHE A 99 7.81 4.65 5.21
C PHE A 99 8.58 5.18 4.00
N GLU A 100 8.04 6.14 3.25
CA GLU A 100 8.74 6.77 2.13
C GLU A 100 10.03 7.46 2.57
N VAL A 101 9.99 8.21 3.68
CA VAL A 101 11.19 8.85 4.25
C VAL A 101 12.20 7.81 4.72
N TRP A 102 11.77 6.72 5.34
CA TRP A 102 12.66 5.62 5.74
C TRP A 102 13.35 4.98 4.53
N LEU A 103 12.60 4.74 3.45
CA LEU A 103 13.16 4.23 2.20
C LEU A 103 14.25 5.17 1.65
N GLU A 104 13.98 6.47 1.62
CA GLU A 104 14.92 7.45 1.05
C GLU A 104 16.15 7.68 1.93
N LYS A 105 15.95 7.87 3.24
CA LYS A 105 17.01 8.35 4.15
C LYS A 105 17.82 7.23 4.79
N ILE A 106 17.26 6.03 4.89
CA ILE A 106 17.93 4.88 5.52
C ILE A 106 18.18 3.80 4.48
N VAL A 107 17.12 3.26 3.85
CA VAL A 107 17.26 2.06 3.00
C VAL A 107 18.08 2.33 1.74
N LEU A 108 17.85 3.45 1.06
CA LEU A 108 18.52 3.79 -0.18
C LEU A 108 20.04 3.92 -0.01
N LEU A 109 20.52 4.28 1.18
CA LEU A 109 21.94 4.46 1.47
C LEU A 109 22.65 3.16 1.85
N ARG A 110 21.90 2.06 2.04
CA ARG A 110 22.48 0.75 2.38
C ARG A 110 23.22 0.11 1.21
N ALA A 111 24.10 -0.82 1.55
CA ALA A 111 24.54 -1.86 0.62
C ALA A 111 23.37 -2.82 0.35
N SER A 112 23.18 -3.20 -0.92
CA SER A 112 22.07 -4.08 -1.33
C SER A 112 22.13 -5.43 -0.64
N ASN A 113 20.97 -5.98 -0.26
CA ASN A 113 20.80 -7.31 0.35
C ASN A 113 21.50 -7.53 1.71
N ALA A 114 22.09 -6.50 2.32
CA ALA A 114 22.62 -6.62 3.68
C ALA A 114 21.44 -6.75 4.67
N PRO A 115 21.44 -7.74 5.59
CA PRO A 115 20.42 -7.86 6.62
C PRO A 115 20.29 -6.56 7.43
N PHE A 116 19.09 -6.25 7.89
CA PHE A 116 18.91 -5.14 8.81
C PHE A 116 19.76 -5.37 10.07
N SER A 117 20.55 -4.38 10.46
CA SER A 117 20.98 -4.27 11.84
C SER A 117 19.75 -3.94 12.70
N LEU A 118 19.84 -4.22 14.00
CA LEU A 118 18.74 -3.92 14.92
C LEU A 118 18.36 -2.43 14.93
N GLU A 119 19.36 -1.55 14.75
CA GLU A 119 19.19 -0.09 14.76
C GLU A 119 18.46 0.43 13.53
N GLU A 120 18.53 -0.31 12.41
CA GLU A 120 17.96 0.08 11.13
C GLU A 120 16.50 -0.38 10.97
N VAL A 121 16.02 -1.22 11.89
CA VAL A 121 14.60 -1.62 11.96
C VAL A 121 13.78 -0.36 12.29
N PRO A 122 12.80 0.03 11.46
CA PRO A 122 12.03 1.24 11.70
C PRO A 122 10.95 1.05 12.79
N PRO A 123 10.26 2.13 13.21
CA PRO A 123 9.05 2.06 14.02
C PRO A 123 7.98 1.08 13.50
N LEU A 124 7.11 0.61 14.38
CA LEU A 124 6.07 -0.38 14.04
C LEU A 124 5.10 0.09 12.96
N ASP A 125 4.75 1.38 12.90
CA ASP A 125 3.86 1.93 11.88
C ASP A 125 4.47 1.76 10.49
N VAL A 126 5.77 2.02 10.34
CA VAL A 126 6.53 1.81 9.10
C VAL A 126 6.64 0.32 8.75
N LEU A 127 6.93 -0.54 9.74
CA LEU A 127 6.94 -1.98 9.53
C LEU A 127 5.57 -2.52 9.08
N SER A 128 4.48 -1.93 9.57
CA SER A 128 3.12 -2.32 9.18
C SER A 128 2.85 -2.04 7.69
N ILE A 129 3.37 -0.91 7.17
CA ILE A 129 3.30 -0.58 5.74
C ILE A 129 4.15 -1.53 4.91
N LEU A 130 5.40 -1.78 5.33
CA LEU A 130 6.27 -2.74 4.64
C LEU A 130 5.63 -4.13 4.57
N HIS A 131 5.10 -4.63 5.68
CA HIS A 131 4.43 -5.92 5.75
C HIS A 131 3.23 -5.97 4.80
N GLY A 132 2.34 -4.96 4.84
CA GLY A 132 1.20 -4.88 3.93
C GLY A 132 1.61 -4.82 2.47
N TYR A 133 2.70 -4.13 2.15
CA TYR A 133 3.22 -4.05 0.79
C TYR A 133 3.76 -5.38 0.27
N LEU A 134 4.45 -6.15 1.12
CA LEU A 134 4.95 -7.49 0.81
C LEU A 134 3.84 -8.51 0.57
N LEU A 135 2.60 -8.25 1.02
CA LEU A 135 1.43 -9.07 0.69
C LEU A 135 0.92 -8.87 -0.75
N ALA A 136 1.43 -7.87 -1.47
CA ALA A 136 1.15 -7.60 -2.87
C ALA A 136 2.42 -7.84 -3.74
N PRO A 137 2.89 -9.09 -3.87
CA PRO A 137 4.22 -9.39 -4.44
C PRO A 137 4.41 -8.90 -5.87
N TRP A 138 3.33 -8.83 -6.66
CA TRP A 138 3.35 -8.32 -8.02
C TRP A 138 3.66 -6.82 -8.08
N THR A 139 2.95 -6.04 -7.26
CA THR A 139 3.15 -4.60 -7.15
C THR A 139 4.52 -4.32 -6.55
N PHE A 140 4.90 -5.06 -5.51
CA PHE A 140 6.22 -4.94 -4.89
C PHE A 140 7.36 -5.21 -5.87
N ASP A 141 7.31 -6.33 -6.62
CA ASP A 141 8.35 -6.69 -7.59
C ASP A 141 8.48 -5.64 -8.71
N GLU A 142 7.35 -5.14 -9.22
CA GLU A 142 7.35 -4.13 -10.27
C GLU A 142 7.95 -2.80 -9.76
N ASP A 143 7.48 -2.33 -8.61
CA ASP A 143 7.94 -1.07 -8.04
C ASP A 143 9.41 -1.16 -7.63
N ALA A 144 9.85 -2.26 -7.03
CA ALA A 144 11.25 -2.44 -6.63
C ALA A 144 12.20 -2.51 -7.83
N SER A 145 11.74 -3.07 -8.95
CA SER A 145 12.58 -3.22 -10.14
C SER A 145 12.65 -1.93 -10.98
N PHE A 146 11.60 -1.12 -10.98
CA PHE A 146 11.45 -0.07 -12.00
C PHE A 146 11.08 1.32 -11.48
N ARG A 147 10.63 1.47 -10.23
CA ARG A 147 9.99 2.73 -9.77
C ARG A 147 10.57 3.30 -8.49
N VAL A 148 10.87 2.44 -7.52
CA VAL A 148 11.38 2.82 -6.20
C VAL A 148 12.69 2.09 -5.95
N PRO A 149 13.84 2.64 -6.40
CA PRO A 149 15.15 1.98 -6.29
C PRO A 149 15.50 1.53 -4.86
N ALA A 150 15.04 2.23 -3.84
CA ALA A 150 15.24 1.87 -2.44
C ALA A 150 14.66 0.49 -2.09
N LEU A 151 13.53 0.10 -2.68
CA LEU A 151 12.91 -1.20 -2.40
C LEU A 151 13.80 -2.36 -2.87
N SER A 152 14.55 -2.19 -3.96
CA SER A 152 15.51 -3.21 -4.44
C SER A 152 16.67 -3.47 -3.47
N LYS A 153 16.87 -2.59 -2.49
CA LYS A 153 17.89 -2.71 -1.44
C LYS A 153 17.36 -3.31 -0.15
N LEU A 154 16.05 -3.49 -0.02
CA LEU A 154 15.47 -4.12 1.16
C LEU A 154 15.96 -5.57 1.26
N PRO A 155 16.49 -5.98 2.43
CA PRO A 155 16.66 -7.40 2.72
C PRO A 155 15.28 -8.04 3.00
N GLU A 156 15.29 -9.31 3.41
CA GLU A 156 14.09 -9.96 3.94
C GLU A 156 13.47 -9.15 5.09
N PHE A 157 12.16 -9.27 5.26
CA PHE A 157 11.45 -8.66 6.38
C PHE A 157 12.14 -9.04 7.71
N PRO A 158 12.38 -8.09 8.64
CA PRO A 158 13.24 -8.30 9.82
C PRO A 158 12.59 -9.18 10.92
N LEU A 159 11.97 -10.29 10.54
CA LEU A 159 11.24 -11.18 11.45
C LEU A 159 12.12 -11.70 12.59
N GLY A 160 13.40 -11.99 12.29
CA GLY A 160 14.36 -12.47 13.28
C GLY A 160 14.69 -11.47 14.41
N HIS A 161 14.40 -10.18 14.20
CA HIS A 161 14.55 -9.13 15.22
C HIS A 161 13.31 -8.96 16.10
N MET A 162 12.15 -9.50 15.69
CA MET A 162 10.88 -9.28 16.39
C MET A 162 10.93 -9.84 17.82
N LYS A 163 11.57 -10.99 18.06
CA LYS A 163 11.74 -11.53 19.41
C LYS A 163 12.54 -10.63 20.37
N THR A 164 13.41 -9.78 19.81
CA THR A 164 14.26 -8.87 20.57
C THR A 164 13.53 -7.56 20.84
N LEU A 165 12.76 -7.10 19.86
CA LEU A 165 12.06 -5.81 19.92
C LEU A 165 10.66 -5.90 20.53
N ILE A 166 10.03 -7.08 20.49
CA ILE A 166 8.63 -7.28 20.88
C ILE A 166 8.57 -8.40 21.93
N ASP A 167 8.06 -8.06 23.11
CA ASP A 167 7.84 -9.04 24.17
C ASP A 167 6.61 -9.94 23.89
N MET A 168 6.34 -10.89 24.78
CA MET A 168 5.20 -11.81 24.64
C MET A 168 3.84 -11.13 24.78
N ASP A 169 3.79 -9.94 25.35
CA ASP A 169 2.57 -9.16 25.47
C ASP A 169 2.36 -8.29 24.23
N GLY A 170 3.32 -8.22 23.30
CA GLY A 170 3.27 -7.38 22.11
C GLY A 170 3.72 -5.93 22.36
N ASN A 171 4.44 -5.65 23.45
CA ASN A 171 5.03 -4.34 23.67
C ASN A 171 6.31 -4.22 22.84
N PHE A 172 6.37 -3.20 21.99
CA PHE A 172 7.56 -2.91 21.20
C PHE A 172 8.49 -1.98 21.97
N THR A 173 9.72 -2.42 22.21
CA THR A 173 10.74 -1.69 22.97
C THR A 173 11.95 -1.43 22.06
N PRO A 174 11.99 -0.27 21.38
CA PRO A 174 13.13 0.07 20.53
C PRO A 174 14.38 0.33 21.38
N SER A 175 15.56 0.13 20.79
CA SER A 175 16.81 0.55 21.44
C SER A 175 17.04 2.06 21.30
N GLU A 176 17.80 2.67 22.20
CA GLU A 176 18.15 4.09 22.05
C GLU A 176 18.90 4.38 20.75
N ALA A 177 19.71 3.44 20.28
CA ALA A 177 20.45 3.59 19.02
C ALA A 177 19.50 3.60 17.82
N GLN A 178 18.45 2.78 17.84
CA GLN A 178 17.39 2.76 16.83
C GLN A 178 16.62 4.09 16.80
N ILE A 179 16.23 4.61 17.97
CA ILE A 179 15.57 5.93 18.08
C ILE A 179 16.49 7.03 17.52
N ARG A 180 17.75 7.07 17.97
CA ARG A 180 18.72 8.09 17.51
C ARG A 180 18.96 8.02 16.00
N LEU A 181 19.12 6.83 15.43
CA LEU A 181 19.33 6.67 13.99
C LEU A 181 18.10 7.18 13.22
N TRP A 182 16.90 6.77 13.62
CA TRP A 182 15.66 7.22 13.00
C TRP A 182 15.52 8.74 13.06
N GLU A 183 15.58 9.34 14.25
CA GLU A 183 15.29 10.76 14.44
C GLU A 183 16.35 11.65 13.76
N SER A 184 17.62 11.24 13.81
CA SER A 184 18.71 11.98 13.13
C SER A 184 18.63 11.88 11.60
N ALA A 185 18.30 10.71 11.05
CA ALA A 185 18.25 10.51 9.60
C ALA A 185 16.96 11.10 8.98
N THR A 186 15.82 10.93 9.66
CA THR A 186 14.50 11.28 9.11
C THR A 186 14.00 12.66 9.53
N GLN A 187 14.52 13.20 10.64
CA GLN A 187 13.99 14.41 11.29
C GLN A 187 12.51 14.26 11.72
N LEU A 188 12.05 13.02 11.92
CA LEU A 188 10.73 12.67 12.42
C LEU A 188 10.85 12.02 13.79
N PRO A 189 9.90 12.23 14.70
CA PRO A 189 9.88 11.52 15.98
C PRO A 189 9.74 10.01 15.75
N PHE A 190 10.34 9.20 16.63
CA PHE A 190 10.25 7.75 16.52
C PHE A 190 8.81 7.25 16.71
N ASP A 191 8.11 7.77 17.72
CA ASP A 191 6.71 7.45 17.96
C ASP A 191 5.79 8.28 17.07
N ILE A 192 4.92 7.61 16.31
CA ILE A 192 3.97 8.25 15.38
C ILE A 192 2.98 9.20 16.09
N GLU A 193 2.69 8.98 17.37
CA GLU A 193 1.80 9.83 18.16
C GLU A 193 2.35 11.26 18.34
N ASN A 194 3.68 11.39 18.34
CA ASN A 194 4.38 12.67 18.43
C ASN A 194 4.55 13.33 17.05
N ASP A 195 4.15 12.67 15.97
CA ASP A 195 4.22 13.20 14.61
C ASP A 195 3.03 14.13 14.33
N HIS A 196 3.29 15.43 14.45
CA HIS A 196 2.32 16.50 14.22
C HIS A 196 2.47 17.17 12.85
N GLN A 197 3.14 16.54 11.89
CA GLN A 197 3.29 17.12 10.57
C GLN A 197 1.95 17.32 9.86
N ILE A 198 1.83 18.46 9.18
CA ILE A 198 0.69 18.79 8.33
C ILE A 198 0.97 18.25 6.93
N PRO A 199 0.06 17.46 6.34
CA PRO A 199 0.27 16.88 5.03
C PRO A 199 0.28 17.98 3.97
N ARG A 200 1.08 17.76 2.94
CA ARG A 200 1.20 18.66 1.80
C ARG A 200 0.94 17.92 0.52
N VAL A 201 0.22 18.56 -0.39
CA VAL A 201 -0.08 18.03 -1.72
C VAL A 201 0.40 19.02 -2.77
N MET A 202 0.99 18.52 -3.85
CA MET A 202 1.34 19.34 -5.00
C MET A 202 0.07 19.64 -5.80
N CYS A 203 -0.22 20.91 -6.04
CA CYS A 203 -1.39 21.32 -6.81
C CYS A 203 -1.31 20.73 -8.23
N PRO A 204 -2.31 19.95 -8.68
CA PRO A 204 -2.29 19.33 -10.00
C PRO A 204 -2.10 20.32 -11.15
N ARG A 205 -2.62 21.55 -11.02
CA ARG A 205 -2.65 22.57 -12.08
C ARG A 205 -1.41 23.46 -12.11
N CYS A 206 -0.92 23.93 -10.96
CA CYS A 206 0.15 24.93 -10.89
C CYS A 206 1.42 24.45 -10.18
N ASP A 207 1.47 23.19 -9.76
CA ASP A 207 2.61 22.54 -9.08
C ASP A 207 3.02 23.18 -7.73
N GLU A 208 2.27 24.19 -7.25
CA GLU A 208 2.45 24.77 -5.92
C GLU A 208 2.22 23.72 -4.82
N LEU A 209 3.08 23.70 -3.80
CA LEU A 209 2.96 22.78 -2.67
C LEU A 209 2.01 23.34 -1.62
N VAL A 210 0.84 22.73 -1.46
CA VAL A 210 -0.25 23.23 -0.61
C VAL A 210 -0.37 22.39 0.66
N ALA A 211 -0.39 23.05 1.82
CA ALA A 211 -0.69 22.41 3.10
C ALA A 211 -2.19 22.15 3.22
N VAL A 212 -2.57 20.91 3.57
CA VAL A 212 -3.97 20.51 3.70
C VAL A 212 -4.23 19.94 5.10
N PRO A 213 -5.42 20.15 5.68
CA PRO A 213 -5.74 19.57 6.98
C PRO A 213 -5.92 18.05 6.86
N TRP A 214 -5.54 17.29 7.89
CA TRP A 214 -5.80 15.85 7.96
C TRP A 214 -7.29 15.54 7.88
N THR A 215 -8.09 16.26 8.65
CA THR A 215 -9.55 16.19 8.72
C THR A 215 -10.10 17.61 8.81
N GLN A 216 -11.30 17.86 8.26
CA GLN A 216 -11.90 19.19 8.29
C GLN A 216 -12.94 19.37 9.40
N SER A 217 -13.55 18.28 9.87
CA SER A 217 -14.68 18.35 10.81
C SER A 217 -14.35 17.72 12.16
N GLU A 218 -14.53 18.49 13.23
CA GLU A 218 -14.74 17.96 14.58
C GLU A 218 -16.19 17.47 14.79
N ILE A 219 -17.07 17.75 13.82
CA ILE A 219 -18.51 17.43 13.87
C ILE A 219 -18.76 16.08 13.17
N PRO A 220 -19.24 15.05 13.89
CA PRO A 220 -19.42 13.69 13.37
C PRO A 220 -20.43 13.52 12.21
N SER A 221 -21.19 14.57 11.88
CA SER A 221 -22.35 14.50 10.97
C SER A 221 -22.18 15.19 9.62
N SER A 222 -21.02 15.77 9.32
CA SER A 222 -20.71 16.29 7.98
C SER A 222 -19.70 15.40 7.28
N VAL A 223 -19.90 15.15 5.98
CA VAL A 223 -18.87 14.53 5.13
C VAL A 223 -17.67 15.49 5.11
N GLY A 224 -16.63 15.15 5.86
CA GLY A 224 -15.43 15.97 5.92
C GLY A 224 -14.63 15.93 4.62
N THR A 225 -13.93 17.02 4.34
CA THR A 225 -13.17 17.26 3.10
C THR A 225 -11.66 17.38 3.33
N GLY A 226 -11.18 16.98 4.51
CA GLY A 226 -9.76 16.85 4.83
C GLY A 226 -9.08 15.70 4.09
N PHE A 227 -7.75 15.69 4.11
CA PHE A 227 -6.93 14.80 3.29
C PHE A 227 -7.19 13.31 3.51
N ALA A 228 -7.44 12.90 4.76
CA ALA A 228 -7.73 11.51 5.10
C ALA A 228 -9.24 11.17 5.02
N GLU A 229 -10.09 12.10 4.58
CA GLU A 229 -11.54 11.91 4.51
C GLU A 229 -11.98 11.52 3.07
N PRO A 230 -13.06 10.72 2.91
CA PRO A 230 -13.43 10.18 1.60
C PRO A 230 -13.70 11.23 0.52
N ALA A 231 -14.21 12.40 0.91
CA ALA A 231 -14.55 13.50 0.02
C ALA A 231 -13.48 14.61 0.05
N PHE A 232 -12.20 14.26 0.21
CA PHE A 232 -11.09 15.21 0.19
C PHE A 232 -11.25 16.25 -0.92
N ALA A 233 -11.30 17.52 -0.52
CA ALA A 233 -11.39 18.65 -1.41
C ALA A 233 -10.69 19.85 -0.76
N HIS A 234 -9.84 20.53 -1.52
CA HIS A 234 -9.12 21.70 -1.04
C HIS A 234 -8.87 22.69 -2.19
N VAL A 235 -9.08 23.98 -1.94
CA VAL A 235 -8.85 25.01 -2.96
C VAL A 235 -7.40 25.48 -2.89
N CYS A 236 -6.67 25.36 -3.99
CA CYS A 236 -5.30 25.85 -4.08
C CYS A 236 -5.26 27.37 -3.85
N PRO A 237 -4.48 27.87 -2.87
CA PRO A 237 -4.41 29.31 -2.59
C PRO A 237 -3.75 30.11 -3.73
N SER A 238 -2.89 29.47 -4.53
CA SER A 238 -2.15 30.12 -5.62
C SER A 238 -3.01 30.28 -6.89
N CYS A 239 -3.63 29.21 -7.38
CA CYS A 239 -4.35 29.20 -8.66
C CYS A 239 -5.86 28.98 -8.56
N GLN A 240 -6.41 28.88 -7.34
CA GLN A 240 -7.84 28.67 -7.06
C GLN A 240 -8.43 27.35 -7.61
N PHE A 241 -7.57 26.43 -8.06
CA PHE A 241 -8.00 25.11 -8.53
C PHE A 241 -8.49 24.24 -7.36
N SER A 242 -9.61 23.55 -7.56
CA SER A 242 -10.13 22.56 -6.60
C SER A 242 -9.33 21.27 -6.70
N ILE A 243 -8.49 21.02 -5.70
CA ILE A 243 -7.71 19.79 -5.52
C ILE A 243 -8.59 18.75 -4.83
N ASP A 244 -8.64 17.54 -5.37
CA ASP A 244 -9.37 16.40 -4.84
C ASP A 244 -8.64 15.09 -5.20
N ASN A 245 -9.17 13.95 -4.75
CA ASN A 245 -8.56 12.65 -5.05
C ASN A 245 -8.45 12.37 -6.57
N ASN A 246 -9.43 12.79 -7.37
CA ASN A 246 -9.43 12.55 -8.81
C ASN A 246 -8.35 13.37 -9.53
N SER A 247 -8.25 14.65 -9.23
CA SER A 247 -7.27 15.56 -9.82
C SER A 247 -5.84 15.17 -9.44
N LEU A 248 -5.61 14.72 -8.19
CA LEU A 248 -4.32 14.15 -7.77
C LEU A 248 -3.99 12.87 -8.57
N CYS A 249 -4.96 11.97 -8.77
CA CYS A 249 -4.78 10.78 -9.58
C CYS A 249 -4.46 11.12 -11.05
N VAL A 250 -5.16 12.10 -11.63
CA VAL A 250 -4.88 12.58 -12.99
C VAL A 250 -3.49 13.18 -13.07
N LYS A 251 -3.05 14.00 -12.10
CA LYS A 251 -1.68 14.53 -12.09
C LYS A 251 -0.64 13.41 -12.04
N LYS A 252 -0.82 12.41 -11.16
CA LYS A 252 0.06 11.25 -11.09
C LYS A 252 0.13 10.52 -12.43
N PHE A 253 -1.02 10.31 -13.07
CA PHE A 253 -1.10 9.67 -14.38
C PHE A 253 -0.44 10.49 -15.49
N VAL A 254 -0.64 11.81 -15.51
CA VAL A 254 0.03 12.72 -16.46
C VAL A 254 1.55 12.65 -16.26
N ASN A 255 2.04 12.72 -15.02
CA ASN A 255 3.46 12.60 -14.72
C ASN A 255 4.03 11.26 -15.19
N ASP A 256 3.33 10.15 -14.92
CA ASP A 256 3.71 8.81 -15.40
C ASP A 256 3.82 8.79 -16.94
N LEU A 257 2.89 9.44 -17.65
CA LEU A 257 2.93 9.55 -19.12
C LEU A 257 4.05 10.45 -19.63
N THR A 258 4.32 11.57 -18.95
CA THR A 258 5.43 12.48 -19.28
C THR A 258 6.75 11.73 -19.18
N ILE A 259 6.95 10.99 -18.09
CA ILE A 259 8.13 10.13 -17.88
C ILE A 259 8.20 9.06 -18.97
N ALA A 260 7.09 8.36 -19.26
CA ALA A 260 6.99 7.34 -20.32
C ALA A 260 7.46 7.85 -21.69
N ARG A 261 7.05 9.08 -22.03
CA ARG A 261 7.40 9.74 -23.29
C ARG A 261 8.86 10.18 -23.31
N GLU A 262 9.33 10.89 -22.28
CA GLU A 262 10.64 11.56 -22.28
C GLU A 262 11.82 10.60 -22.18
N LEU A 263 11.68 9.49 -21.46
CA LEU A 263 12.75 8.50 -21.34
C LEU A 263 12.67 7.40 -22.41
N ASN A 264 11.79 7.57 -23.42
CA ASN A 264 11.63 6.75 -24.63
C ASN A 264 11.43 5.22 -24.41
N GLN A 265 11.31 4.75 -23.16
CA GLN A 265 11.23 3.33 -22.77
C GLN A 265 10.56 3.09 -21.41
N THR A 266 9.84 4.07 -20.84
CA THR A 266 9.27 3.96 -19.49
C THR A 266 7.84 3.42 -19.55
N PHE A 267 7.61 2.38 -18.77
CA PHE A 267 6.35 1.64 -18.72
C PHE A 267 5.37 2.31 -17.77
N LEU A 268 4.07 2.13 -18.02
CA LEU A 268 3.04 2.53 -17.08
C LEU A 268 2.92 1.52 -15.93
N ALA A 269 2.50 1.99 -14.77
CA ALA A 269 2.16 1.16 -13.62
C ALA A 269 1.28 -0.04 -14.01
N GLY A 270 1.61 -1.23 -13.53
CA GLY A 270 0.84 -2.45 -13.71
C GLY A 270 0.86 -3.00 -15.14
N THR A 271 1.75 -2.52 -16.01
CA THR A 271 1.89 -3.02 -17.38
C THR A 271 3.13 -3.88 -17.60
N ILE A 272 4.07 -3.89 -16.65
CA ILE A 272 5.38 -4.51 -16.84
C ILE A 272 5.32 -6.01 -16.66
N LEU A 273 4.64 -6.47 -15.60
CA LEU A 273 4.57 -7.90 -15.30
C LEU A 273 3.42 -8.55 -16.06
N GLY A 274 3.75 -9.55 -16.89
CA GLY A 274 2.74 -10.39 -17.53
C GLY A 274 2.03 -11.31 -16.54
N GLY A 275 1.03 -12.05 -17.00
CA GLY A 275 0.25 -12.95 -16.13
C GLY A 275 1.11 -13.91 -15.30
N VAL A 276 2.27 -14.35 -15.79
CA VAL A 276 3.18 -15.25 -15.06
C VAL A 276 4.35 -14.54 -14.36
N GLY A 277 4.35 -13.22 -14.22
CA GLY A 277 5.36 -12.50 -13.40
C GLY A 277 6.69 -12.29 -14.11
N ASN A 278 6.73 -12.57 -15.40
CA ASN A 278 7.83 -12.20 -16.28
C ASN A 278 7.66 -10.75 -16.77
N ALA A 279 8.76 -10.03 -16.87
CA ALA A 279 8.76 -8.69 -17.45
C ALA A 279 8.43 -8.76 -18.96
N GLN A 280 7.41 -8.02 -19.38
CA GLN A 280 6.93 -7.90 -20.75
C GLN A 280 7.13 -6.47 -21.27
N LEU A 281 8.38 -6.04 -21.26
CA LEU A 281 8.78 -4.66 -21.56
C LEU A 281 8.31 -4.17 -22.94
N SER A 282 8.37 -5.02 -23.97
CA SER A 282 7.89 -4.66 -25.31
C SER A 282 6.39 -4.36 -25.35
N THR A 283 5.59 -5.20 -24.68
CA THR A 283 4.14 -5.02 -24.54
C THR A 283 3.82 -3.77 -23.71
N ALA A 284 4.50 -3.61 -22.58
CA ALA A 284 4.34 -2.47 -21.69
C ALA A 284 4.65 -1.13 -22.40
N SER A 285 5.73 -1.11 -23.22
CA SER A 285 6.09 0.05 -24.04
C SER A 285 5.05 0.33 -25.13
N ALA A 286 4.54 -0.72 -25.80
CA ALA A 286 3.49 -0.57 -26.80
C ALA A 286 2.19 -0.01 -26.20
N ILE A 287 1.84 -0.43 -24.98
CA ILE A 287 0.69 0.13 -24.23
C ILE A 287 0.93 1.61 -23.94
N ALA A 288 2.08 1.97 -23.36
CA ALA A 288 2.39 3.36 -23.06
C ALA A 288 2.34 4.26 -24.31
N ALA A 289 2.92 3.81 -25.42
CA ALA A 289 2.89 4.52 -26.70
C ALA A 289 1.46 4.72 -27.24
N GLU A 290 0.60 3.69 -27.14
CA GLU A 290 -0.79 3.82 -27.56
C GLU A 290 -1.57 4.76 -26.64
N VAL A 291 -1.33 4.73 -25.32
CA VAL A 291 -1.96 5.68 -24.38
C VAL A 291 -1.59 7.13 -24.73
N VAL A 292 -0.31 7.42 -24.96
CA VAL A 292 0.15 8.76 -25.38
C VAL A 292 -0.47 9.15 -26.73
N LYS A 293 -0.54 8.23 -27.69
CA LYS A 293 -1.17 8.48 -28.99
C LYS A 293 -2.67 8.80 -28.86
N THR A 294 -3.41 8.09 -28.02
CA THR A 294 -4.86 8.26 -27.85
C THR A 294 -5.20 9.51 -27.03
N LEU A 295 -4.46 9.76 -25.95
CA LEU A 295 -4.75 10.90 -25.07
C LEU A 295 -4.08 12.19 -25.54
N GLY A 296 -3.08 12.12 -26.42
CA GLY A 296 -2.28 13.24 -26.88
C GLY A 296 -1.14 13.58 -25.92
N ASP A 297 -0.46 14.69 -26.17
CA ASP A 297 0.74 15.06 -25.42
C ASP A 297 0.49 15.22 -23.91
N PRO A 298 1.34 14.59 -23.05
CA PRO A 298 1.25 14.69 -21.60
C PRO A 298 1.85 16.02 -21.09
N THR A 299 1.23 17.13 -21.49
CA THR A 299 1.46 18.45 -20.92
C THR A 299 0.54 18.69 -19.73
N ASN A 300 0.75 19.77 -18.97
CA ASN A 300 -0.17 20.17 -17.90
C ASN A 300 -1.61 20.41 -18.41
N GLU A 301 -1.78 20.73 -19.70
CA GLU A 301 -3.10 20.88 -20.34
C GLU A 301 -3.84 19.54 -20.51
N LEU A 302 -3.13 18.40 -20.45
CA LEU A 302 -3.77 17.09 -20.51
C LEU A 302 -4.74 16.91 -19.34
N GLY A 303 -4.41 17.43 -18.15
CA GLY A 303 -5.32 17.41 -17.00
C GLY A 303 -6.65 18.10 -17.30
N ASP A 304 -6.60 19.28 -17.94
CA ASP A 304 -7.80 20.02 -18.37
C ASP A 304 -8.60 19.27 -19.43
N ARG A 305 -7.92 18.67 -20.42
CA ARG A 305 -8.55 17.84 -21.45
C ARG A 305 -9.22 16.60 -20.87
N LEU A 306 -8.71 16.05 -19.78
CA LEU A 306 -9.28 14.93 -19.03
C LEU A 306 -10.31 15.39 -17.97
N SER A 307 -10.64 16.68 -17.92
CA SER A 307 -11.53 17.27 -16.92
C SER A 307 -11.12 16.92 -15.48
N TRP A 308 -9.83 16.70 -15.25
CA TRP A 308 -9.27 16.24 -13.98
C TRP A 308 -9.97 15.00 -13.38
N ASN A 309 -10.48 14.11 -14.25
CA ASN A 309 -11.16 12.88 -13.85
C ASN A 309 -10.66 11.66 -14.66
N MET A 310 -10.20 10.62 -13.97
CA MET A 310 -9.71 9.38 -14.60
C MET A 310 -10.78 8.62 -15.40
N ALA A 311 -12.07 8.83 -15.12
CA ALA A 311 -13.15 8.25 -15.91
C ALA A 311 -13.12 8.74 -17.37
N GLU A 312 -12.73 10.00 -17.61
CA GLU A 312 -12.61 10.55 -18.96
C GLU A 312 -11.41 9.93 -19.70
N ALA A 313 -10.29 9.72 -19.01
CA ALA A 313 -9.14 9.00 -19.56
C ALA A 313 -9.54 7.57 -19.96
N ARG A 314 -10.24 6.85 -19.07
CA ARG A 314 -10.75 5.50 -19.34
C ARG A 314 -11.69 5.48 -20.55
N ARG A 315 -12.64 6.41 -20.60
CA ARG A 315 -13.59 6.54 -21.71
C ARG A 315 -12.84 6.68 -23.04
N ARG A 316 -11.88 7.60 -23.14
CA ARG A 316 -11.08 7.78 -24.37
C ARG A 316 -10.22 6.57 -24.72
N LEU A 317 -9.63 5.90 -23.72
CA LEU A 317 -8.76 4.75 -23.98
C LEU A 317 -9.52 3.50 -24.42
N PHE A 318 -10.74 3.28 -23.92
CA PHE A 318 -11.44 2.01 -24.10
C PHE A 318 -12.77 2.11 -24.86
N GLU A 319 -13.29 3.32 -25.07
CA GLU A 319 -14.55 3.55 -25.80
C GLU A 319 -14.35 4.32 -27.11
N ASP A 320 -13.17 4.91 -27.34
CA ASP A 320 -12.81 5.51 -28.63
C ASP A 320 -12.46 4.43 -29.68
N PRO A 321 -13.18 4.35 -30.81
CA PRO A 321 -12.92 3.38 -31.87
C PRO A 321 -11.52 3.43 -32.47
N THR A 322 -10.81 4.55 -32.33
CA THR A 322 -9.45 4.75 -32.81
C THR A 322 -8.38 4.17 -31.87
N SER A 323 -8.75 3.87 -30.62
CA SER A 323 -7.86 3.25 -29.64
C SER A 323 -7.65 1.77 -29.93
N LYS A 324 -6.39 1.35 -29.98
CA LYS A 324 -6.03 -0.07 -30.13
C LYS A 324 -6.08 -0.86 -28.83
N LEU A 325 -6.33 -0.21 -27.68
CA LEU A 325 -6.46 -0.86 -26.37
C LEU A 325 -7.83 -1.55 -26.16
N MET A 326 -8.75 -1.36 -27.10
CA MET A 326 -10.10 -1.96 -27.18
C MET A 326 -10.16 -3.50 -27.12
N LYS A 327 -9.03 -4.22 -27.16
CA LYS A 327 -8.97 -5.68 -27.33
C LYS A 327 -8.47 -6.46 -26.12
N ALA A 328 -8.70 -5.98 -24.91
CA ALA A 328 -8.42 -6.73 -23.69
C ALA A 328 -9.64 -6.67 -22.75
N LYS A 329 -10.63 -7.52 -23.01
CA LYS A 329 -11.62 -7.96 -22.01
C LYS A 329 -11.48 -9.46 -21.85
#